data_AF-A0A942GB55-F1
#
_entry.id   AF-A0A942GB55-F1
#
_cell.length_a   1.000
_cell.length_b   1.000
_cell.length_c   1.000
_cell.angle_alpha   90.00
_cell.angle_beta   90.00
_cell.angle_gamma   90.00
#
_symmetry.space_group_name_H-M   'P 1'
#
loop_
_entity.id
_entity.type
_entity.pdbx_description
1 polymer ?
#
loop_
_entity_poly.entity_id
_entity_poly.type
_entity_poly.pdbx_seq_one_letter_code
_entity_poly.pdbx_strand_id
1 'polypeptide(L)'
;MNTEIVESFSQMVREKSLDKDVLAGIIEEIFGLMVKKKYGLEAKYDVVVNMDKGDIEIFLERIIVDKVNDPGTEISIDEVNEKGNDDDLEVGEEFVEKIELHQFGRRLINLAR
;
A
#
# COMPACT_ATOMS: atom_id res chain seq x y z
N MET A 1 9.80 -14.23 -1.58
CA MET A 1 10.29 -14.15 -0.20
C MET A 1 11.47 -13.21 -0.20
N ASN A 2 11.37 -12.09 0.50
CA ASN A 2 12.43 -11.09 0.56
C ASN A 2 13.21 -11.29 1.87
N THR A 3 14.28 -12.08 1.78
CA THR A 3 15.04 -12.56 2.96
C THR A 3 15.63 -11.41 3.77
N GLU A 4 16.03 -10.31 3.11
CA GLU A 4 16.57 -9.12 3.80
C GLU A 4 15.50 -8.47 4.70
N ILE A 5 14.26 -8.33 4.20
CA ILE A 5 13.15 -7.76 4.96
C ILE A 5 12.76 -8.65 6.15
N VAL A 6 12.70 -9.97 5.94
CA VAL A 6 12.40 -10.94 7.01
C VAL A 6 13.43 -10.85 8.15
N GLU A 7 14.72 -10.74 7.79
CA GLU A 7 15.79 -10.61 8.77
C GLU A 7 15.68 -9.30 9.55
N SER A 8 15.41 -8.18 8.86
CA SER A 8 15.16 -6.87 9.49
C SER A 8 13.98 -6.90 10.46
N PHE A 9 12.85 -7.47 10.06
CA PHE A 9 11.69 -7.63 10.94
C PHE A 9 12.00 -8.47 12.17
N SER A 10 12.70 -9.59 11.96
CA SER A 10 13.11 -10.48 13.05
C SER A 10 14.08 -9.79 14.02
N GLN A 11 14.96 -8.92 13.51
CA GLN A 11 15.85 -8.12 14.34
C GLN A 11 15.08 -7.09 15.16
N MET A 12 14.15 -6.34 14.56
CA MET A 12 13.32 -5.36 15.29
C MET A 12 12.51 -6.00 16.41
N VAL A 13 11.89 -7.16 16.16
CA VAL A 13 11.17 -7.95 17.17
C VAL A 13 12.07 -8.26 18.37
N ARG A 14 13.32 -8.71 18.13
CA ARG A 14 14.28 -9.03 19.20
C ARG A 14 14.80 -7.78 19.92
N GLU A 15 15.14 -6.73 19.20
CA GLU A 15 15.73 -5.52 19.79
C GLU A 15 14.74 -4.70 20.61
N LYS A 16 13.49 -4.63 20.14
CA LYS A 16 12.43 -3.88 20.80
C LYS A 16 11.60 -4.73 21.76
N SER A 17 11.85 -6.03 21.82
CA SER A 17 11.05 -7.00 22.59
C SER A 17 9.55 -6.89 22.28
N LEU A 18 9.22 -6.77 21.00
CA LEU A 18 7.85 -6.60 20.51
C LEU A 18 7.33 -7.89 19.89
N ASP A 19 6.04 -8.17 20.04
CA ASP A 19 5.38 -9.23 19.30
C ASP A 19 5.32 -8.90 17.80
N LYS A 20 5.37 -9.93 16.95
CA LYS A 20 5.29 -9.79 15.49
C LYS A 20 4.04 -9.02 15.05
N ASP A 21 2.91 -9.30 15.68
CA ASP A 21 1.62 -8.67 15.37
C ASP A 21 1.64 -7.17 15.71
N VAL A 22 2.33 -6.78 16.79
CA VAL A 22 2.52 -5.38 17.17
C VAL A 22 3.40 -4.68 16.13
N LEU A 23 4.49 -5.31 15.70
CA LEU A 23 5.35 -4.74 14.66
C LEU A 23 4.62 -4.63 13.32
N ALA A 24 3.81 -5.62 12.94
CA ALA A 24 2.98 -5.57 11.75
C ALA A 24 2.01 -4.38 11.78
N GLY A 25 1.29 -4.18 12.88
CA GLY A 25 0.39 -3.04 13.04
C GLY A 25 1.10 -1.68 12.97
N ILE A 26 2.30 -1.56 13.55
CA ILE A 26 3.12 -0.33 13.42
C ILE A 26 3.51 -0.08 11.97
N ILE A 27 3.90 -1.13 11.25
CA ILE A 27 4.26 -1.04 9.83
C ILE A 27 3.04 -0.61 9.00
N GLU A 28 1.89 -1.24 9.21
CA GLU A 28 0.62 -0.88 8.57
C GLU A 28 0.27 0.59 8.80
N GLU A 29 0.38 1.09 10.03
CA GLU A 29 0.13 2.49 10.36
C GLU A 29 1.09 3.43 9.62
N ILE A 30 2.39 3.12 9.58
CA ILE A 30 3.39 3.93 8.89
C ILE A 30 3.10 4.01 7.38
N PHE A 31 2.79 2.87 6.75
CA PHE A 31 2.44 2.84 5.34
C PHE A 31 1.13 3.54 5.06
N GLY A 32 0.13 3.37 5.93
CA GLY A 32 -1.13 4.08 5.83
C GLY A 32 -0.98 5.61 5.89
N LEU A 33 -0.11 6.11 6.76
CA LEU A 33 0.23 7.54 6.80
C LEU A 33 0.90 8.03 5.52
N MET A 34 1.75 7.21 4.89
CA MET A 34 2.38 7.54 3.62
C MET A 34 1.38 7.56 2.46
N VAL A 35 0.45 6.60 2.43
CA VAL A 35 -0.66 6.60 1.46
C VAL A 35 -1.49 7.85 1.62
N LYS A 36 -1.94 8.17 2.85
CA LYS A 36 -2.72 9.38 3.14
C LYS A 36 -1.98 10.67 2.77
N LYS A 37 -0.66 10.71 2.95
CA LYS A 37 0.15 11.86 2.57
C LYS A 37 0.26 12.04 1.05
N LYS A 38 0.27 10.95 0.29
CA LYS A 38 0.43 10.97 -1.17
C LYS A 38 -0.90 11.15 -1.90
N TYR A 39 -1.94 10.46 -1.44
CA TYR A 39 -3.25 10.38 -2.08
C TYR A 39 -4.33 11.18 -1.34
N GLY A 40 -4.08 11.71 -0.15
CA GLY A 40 -5.05 12.49 0.62
C GLY A 40 -5.66 11.71 1.78
N LEU A 41 -6.29 12.44 2.70
CA LEU A 41 -6.80 11.87 3.95
C LEU A 41 -8.00 10.94 3.76
N GLU A 42 -8.79 11.20 2.72
CA GLU A 42 -9.99 10.44 2.36
C GLU A 42 -9.69 9.23 1.47
N ALA A 43 -8.42 9.00 1.13
CA ALA A 43 -8.00 7.84 0.36
C ALA A 43 -8.35 6.55 1.11
N LYS A 44 -9.07 5.65 0.43
CA LYS A 44 -9.37 4.29 0.90
C LYS A 44 -8.22 3.36 0.51
N TYR A 45 -7.67 2.64 1.48
CA TYR A 45 -6.57 1.71 1.23
C TYR A 45 -6.55 0.59 2.25
N ASP A 46 -5.90 -0.49 1.86
CA ASP A 46 -5.51 -1.59 2.72
C ASP A 46 -4.00 -1.80 2.65
N VAL A 47 -3.37 -2.03 3.81
CA VAL A 47 -1.97 -2.45 3.90
C VAL A 47 -1.94 -3.86 4.45
N VAL A 48 -1.35 -4.78 3.70
CA VAL A 48 -1.21 -6.18 4.09
C VAL A 48 0.26 -6.47 4.33
N VAL A 49 0.61 -6.81 5.57
CA VAL A 49 2.00 -7.12 5.95
C VAL A 49 2.15 -8.62 6.22
N ASN A 50 3.01 -9.28 5.45
CA ASN A 50 3.41 -10.66 5.69
C ASN A 50 4.80 -10.73 6.30
N MET A 51 4.85 -10.83 7.62
CA MET A 51 6.10 -10.86 8.39
C MET A 51 6.99 -12.06 8.08
N ASP A 52 6.39 -13.21 7.74
CA ASP A 52 7.15 -14.44 7.48
C ASP A 52 7.72 -14.48 6.05
N LYS A 53 7.04 -13.85 5.08
CA LYS A 53 7.52 -13.72 3.70
C LYS A 53 8.37 -12.47 3.47
N GLY A 54 8.33 -11.52 4.40
CA GLY A 54 8.96 -10.20 4.28
C GLY A 54 8.32 -9.39 3.17
N ASP A 55 6.99 -9.47 3.06
CA ASP A 55 6.24 -8.87 1.98
C ASP A 55 5.28 -7.84 2.53
N ILE A 56 5.12 -6.73 1.82
CA ILE A 56 4.18 -5.67 2.17
C ILE A 56 3.44 -5.30 0.89
N GLU A 57 2.13 -5.41 0.91
CA GLU A 57 1.27 -5.05 -0.21
C GLU A 57 0.38 -3.89 0.22
N ILE A 58 0.20 -2.93 -0.69
CA ILE A 58 -0.67 -1.77 -0.47
C ILE A 58 -1.68 -1.78 -1.60
N PHE A 59 -2.96 -1.75 -1.25
CA PHE A 59 -4.06 -1.66 -2.18
C PHE A 59 -4.73 -0.30 -1.99
N LEU A 60 -4.93 0.42 -3.08
CA LEU A 60 -5.65 1.70 -3.10
C LEU A 60 -6.98 1.49 -3.82
N GLU A 61 -8.06 1.90 -3.19
CA GLU A 61 -9.41 1.85 -3.75
C GLU A 61 -9.80 3.24 -4.27
N ARG A 62 -10.21 3.30 -5.53
CA ARG A 62 -10.67 4.53 -6.18
C ARG A 62 -11.99 4.28 -6.92
N ILE A 63 -12.85 5.29 -6.99
CA ILE A 63 -14.10 5.23 -7.75
C ILE A 63 -13.83 5.62 -9.20
N ILE A 64 -14.36 4.84 -10.14
CA ILE A 64 -14.23 5.12 -11.57
C ILE A 64 -15.18 6.24 -11.96
N VAL A 65 -14.66 7.29 -12.59
CA VAL A 65 -15.42 8.48 -13.00
C VAL A 65 -15.08 8.89 -14.44
N ASP A 66 -15.97 9.65 -15.07
CA ASP A 66 -15.67 10.26 -16.38
C ASP A 66 -14.66 11.42 -16.24
N LYS A 67 -14.76 12.19 -15.14
CA LYS A 67 -13.92 13.35 -14.88
C LYS A 67 -13.48 13.37 -13.43
N VAL A 68 -12.17 13.21 -13.25
CA VAL A 68 -11.52 13.23 -11.93
C VAL A 68 -11.56 14.64 -11.34
N ASN A 69 -12.13 14.77 -10.15
CA ASN A 69 -12.09 15.93 -9.28
C ASN A 69 -11.09 15.73 -8.14
N ASP A 70 -11.03 14.52 -7.57
CA ASP A 70 -10.07 14.14 -6.54
C ASP A 70 -9.27 12.89 -6.95
N PRO A 71 -8.00 13.04 -7.36
CA PRO A 71 -7.17 11.91 -7.80
C PRO A 71 -6.82 10.92 -6.67
N GLY A 72 -7.09 11.29 -5.41
CA GLY A 72 -6.90 10.43 -4.25
C GLY A 72 -7.95 9.34 -4.10
N THR A 73 -9.17 9.63 -4.54
CA THR A 73 -10.36 8.81 -4.34
C THR A 73 -11.03 8.44 -5.66
N GLU A 74 -10.65 9.06 -6.76
CA GLU A 74 -11.24 8.88 -8.08
C GLU A 74 -10.17 8.51 -9.13
N ILE A 75 -10.59 7.77 -10.15
CA ILE A 75 -9.78 7.38 -11.31
C ILE A 75 -10.63 7.52 -12.58
N SER A 76 -10.04 7.97 -13.69
CA SER A 76 -10.80 8.03 -14.94
C SER A 76 -10.99 6.63 -15.53
N ILE A 77 -12.12 6.38 -16.16
CA ILE A 77 -12.34 5.13 -16.92
C ILE A 77 -11.25 4.90 -17.98
N ASP A 78 -10.74 5.98 -18.60
CA ASP A 78 -9.62 5.90 -19.53
C ASP A 78 -8.34 5.35 -18.87
N GLU A 79 -8.02 5.83 -17.66
CA GLU A 79 -6.84 5.36 -16.91
C GLU A 79 -7.03 3.90 -16.45
N VAL A 80 -8.24 3.51 -16.06
CA VAL A 80 -8.57 2.11 -15.73
C VAL A 80 -8.36 1.20 -16.95
N ASN A 81 -8.84 1.61 -18.12
CA ASN A 81 -8.65 0.87 -19.37
C ASN A 81 -7.17 0.75 -19.76
N GLU A 82 -6.37 1.80 -19.59
CA GLU A 82 -4.91 1.76 -19.83
C GLU A 82 -4.18 0.80 -18.88
N LYS A 83 -4.66 0.67 -17.64
CA LYS A 83 -4.09 -0.21 -16.61
C LYS A 83 -4.42 -1.69 -16.80
N GLY A 84 -5.31 -2.02 -17.73
CA GLY A 84 -5.80 -3.39 -17.95
C GLY A 84 -7.10 -3.64 -17.21
N ASN A 85 -8.20 -3.10 -17.76
CA ASN A 85 -9.55 -3.32 -17.27
C ASN A 85 -10.05 -4.72 -17.64
N ASP A 86 -9.43 -5.75 -17.06
CA ASP A 86 -9.72 -7.15 -17.38
C ASP A 86 -11.14 -7.58 -16.96
N ASP A 87 -11.76 -6.83 -16.05
CA ASP A 87 -13.08 -7.11 -15.46
C ASP A 87 -14.23 -6.30 -16.10
N ASP A 88 -13.98 -5.59 -17.22
CA ASP A 88 -14.97 -4.74 -17.91
C ASP A 88 -15.64 -3.70 -16.99
N LEU A 89 -14.87 -3.10 -16.07
CA LEU A 89 -15.37 -2.14 -15.08
C LEU A 89 -15.94 -0.87 -15.73
N GLU A 90 -17.01 -0.34 -15.15
CA GLU A 90 -17.74 0.83 -15.62
C GLU A 90 -17.64 2.04 -14.67
N VAL A 91 -18.02 3.20 -15.17
CA VAL A 91 -18.12 4.42 -14.35
C VAL A 91 -19.12 4.22 -13.20
N GLY A 92 -18.68 4.57 -11.99
CA GLY A 92 -19.43 4.38 -10.75
C GLY A 92 -19.02 3.12 -9.96
N GLU A 93 -18.19 2.25 -10.53
CA GLU A 93 -17.63 1.09 -9.83
C GLU A 93 -16.34 1.43 -9.08
N GLU A 94 -15.92 0.51 -8.20
CA GLU A 94 -14.68 0.63 -7.42
C GLU A 94 -13.54 -0.11 -8.15
N PHE A 95 -12.42 0.59 -8.34
CA PHE A 95 -11.19 0.06 -8.88
C PHE A 95 -10.16 -0.08 -7.76
N VAL A 96 -9.67 -1.31 -7.57
CA VAL A 96 -8.62 -1.61 -6.59
C VAL A 96 -7.29 -1.73 -7.34
N GLU A 97 -6.35 -0.85 -7.04
CA GLU A 97 -5.00 -0.94 -7.60
C GLU A 97 -3.97 -1.33 -6.55
N LYS A 98 -3.07 -2.25 -6.92
CA LYS A 98 -1.89 -2.54 -6.12
C LYS A 98 -0.84 -1.45 -6.34
N ILE A 99 -0.41 -0.82 -5.24
CA ILE A 99 0.65 0.17 -5.27
C ILE A 99 1.99 -0.50 -5.00
N GLU A 100 2.91 -0.35 -5.95
CA GLU A 100 4.27 -0.84 -5.82
C GLU A 100 5.06 -0.05 -4.76
N LEU A 101 5.62 -0.76 -3.77
CA LEU A 101 6.37 -0.15 -2.65
C LEU A 101 7.54 0.73 -3.08
N HIS A 102 8.18 0.42 -4.21
CA HIS A 102 9.29 1.23 -4.71
C HIS A 102 8.87 2.67 -5.03
N GLN A 103 7.58 2.92 -5.24
CA GLN A 103 7.04 4.26 -5.44
C GLN A 103 7.08 5.13 -4.17
N PHE A 104 7.16 4.54 -2.98
CA PHE A 104 7.33 5.26 -1.71
C PHE A 104 8.80 5.48 -1.32
N GLY A 105 9.74 4.97 -2.12
CA GLY A 105 11.16 5.26 -2.05
C GLY A 105 11.97 4.31 -1.15
N ARG A 106 13.27 4.19 -1.44
CA ARG A 106 14.24 3.29 -0.76
C ARG A 106 14.51 3.61 0.72
N ARG A 107 13.88 4.65 1.29
CA ARG A 107 14.15 5.09 2.67
C ARG A 107 13.65 4.11 3.73
N LEU A 108 12.68 3.26 3.40
CA LEU A 108 12.11 2.29 4.34
C LEU A 108 13.05 1.12 4.61
N ILE A 109 13.87 0.70 3.62
CA ILE A 109 14.94 -0.29 3.83
C ILE A 109 15.95 0.21 4.87
N ASN A 110 16.13 1.53 4.99
CA ASN A 110 17.07 2.13 5.93
C ASN A 110 16.50 2.38 7.35
N LEU A 111 15.19 2.21 7.58
CA LEU A 111 14.63 2.25 8.94
C LEU A 111 15.01 1.00 9.76
N ALA A 112 15.52 -0.03 9.07
CA ALA A 112 16.04 -1.28 9.65
C ALA A 112 17.56 -1.29 9.85
N ARG A 113 18.25 -0.16 9.71
CA ARG A 113 19.70 -0.05 9.95
C ARG A 113 20.01 0.84 11.15
#